data_AF-A0A7Y4R3M3-F1
#
_entry.id   AF-A0A7Y4R3M3-F1
#
_cell.length_a   1.000
_cell.length_b   1.000
_cell.length_c   1.000
_cell.angle_alpha   90.00
_cell.angle_beta   90.00
_cell.angle_gamma   90.00
#
_symmetry.space_group_name_H-M   'P 1'
#
loop_
_entity.id
_entity.type
_entity.pdbx_description
1 polymer ?
#
loop_
_entity_poly.entity_id
_entity_poly.type
_entity_poly.pdbx_seq_one_letter_code
_entity_poly.pdbx_strand_id
1 'polypeptide(L)'
;MKIVYWILFCLSLAALILNFGLGLIGFGIFIFPMLILHISNGLRLSKLNDHKVAVILSVVNLFAFALLRPDGVHAMTGNGLSALLDLVGIDGGYNSADVNLYFGAACVLFFIQLVMDIRIRIIIHRVS
;
A
#
# COMPACT_ATOMS: atom_id res chain seq x y z
N MET A 1 7.35 -16.12 7.00
CA MET A 1 7.68 -14.69 6.75
C MET A 1 7.88 -14.37 5.27
N LYS A 2 8.84 -15.00 4.58
CA LYS A 2 9.08 -14.70 3.15
C LYS A 2 7.83 -14.89 2.28
N ILE A 3 7.11 -16.01 2.47
CA ILE A 3 5.85 -16.28 1.75
C ILE A 3 4.80 -15.19 2.04
N VAL A 4 4.54 -14.90 3.32
CA VAL A 4 3.55 -13.88 3.73
C VAL A 4 3.87 -12.51 3.16
N TYR A 5 5.16 -12.11 3.16
CA TYR A 5 5.62 -10.86 2.55
C TYR A 5 5.22 -10.77 1.09
N TRP A 6 5.55 -11.79 0.30
CA TRP A 6 5.28 -11.80 -1.13
C TRP A 6 3.79 -11.91 -1.44
N ILE A 7 3.03 -12.69 -0.67
CA ILE A 7 1.57 -12.78 -0.84
C ILE A 7 0.93 -11.41 -0.64
N LEU A 8 1.21 -10.75 0.49
CA LEU A 8 0.64 -9.44 0.77
C LEU A 8 1.14 -8.36 -0.20
N PHE A 9 2.39 -8.45 -0.65
CA PHE A 9 2.91 -7.56 -1.70
C PHE A 9 2.15 -7.74 -3.03
N CYS A 10 1.94 -8.99 -3.47
CA CYS A 10 1.16 -9.28 -4.68
C CYS A 10 -0.30 -8.83 -4.53
N LEU A 11 -0.91 -9.02 -3.36
CA LEU A 11 -2.25 -8.51 -3.07
C LEU A 11 -2.29 -6.98 -3.09
N SER A 12 -1.25 -6.32 -2.59
CA SER A 12 -1.13 -4.86 -2.64
C SER A 12 -0.99 -4.36 -4.08
N LEU A 13 -0.19 -5.04 -4.92
CA LEU A 13 -0.09 -4.71 -6.34
C LEU A 13 -1.42 -4.92 -7.07
N ALA A 14 -2.10 -6.04 -6.83
CA ALA A 14 -3.41 -6.30 -7.40
C ALA A 14 -4.41 -5.22 -6.97
N ALA A 15 -4.44 -4.85 -5.69
CA ALA A 15 -5.28 -3.77 -5.19
C ALA A 15 -4.94 -2.43 -5.84
N LEU A 16 -3.65 -2.08 -6.00
CA LEU A 16 -3.24 -0.85 -6.69
C LEU A 16 -3.67 -0.82 -8.17
N ILE A 17 -3.59 -1.96 -8.87
CA ILE A 17 -4.03 -2.08 -10.26
C ILE A 17 -5.57 -2.00 -10.35
N LEU A 18 -6.29 -2.69 -9.48
CA LEU A 18 -7.76 -2.67 -9.44
C LEU A 18 -8.30 -1.29 -9.03
N ASN A 19 -7.55 -0.55 -8.22
CA ASN A 19 -7.87 0.81 -7.80
C ASN A 19 -7.27 1.89 -8.72
N PHE A 20 -6.69 1.53 -9.87
CA PHE A 20 -6.00 2.49 -10.74
C PHE A 20 -6.95 3.58 -11.26
N GLY A 21 -6.80 4.81 -10.75
CA GLY A 21 -7.56 6.00 -11.14
C GLY A 21 -6.68 7.25 -11.30
N LEU A 22 -7.30 8.41 -11.56
CA LEU A 22 -6.60 9.68 -11.86
C LEU A 22 -5.61 10.11 -10.76
N GLY A 23 -5.91 9.84 -9.48
CA GLY A 23 -5.00 10.12 -8.36
C GLY A 23 -3.75 9.24 -8.38
N LEU A 24 -3.87 7.98 -8.80
CA LEU A 24 -2.74 7.07 -9.01
C LEU A 24 -1.87 7.48 -10.21
N ILE A 25 -2.44 8.14 -11.23
CA ILE A 25 -1.66 8.72 -12.35
C ILE A 25 -0.84 9.92 -11.85
N GLY A 26 -1.43 10.80 -11.04
CA GLY A 26 -0.74 11.94 -10.45
C GLY A 26 0.35 11.55 -9.44
N PHE A 27 0.09 10.53 -8.61
CA PHE A 27 1.04 10.02 -7.61
C PHE A 27 1.94 8.90 -8.13
N GLY A 28 1.74 8.41 -9.35
CA GLY A 28 2.47 7.27 -9.89
C GLY A 28 3.97 7.46 -9.85
N ILE A 29 4.45 8.68 -10.13
CA ILE A 29 5.87 9.04 -10.06
C ILE A 29 6.49 8.85 -8.67
N PHE A 30 5.68 8.96 -7.60
CA PHE A 30 6.12 8.76 -6.22
C PHE A 30 5.90 7.31 -5.75
N ILE A 31 4.84 6.65 -6.23
CA ILE A 31 4.50 5.26 -5.87
C ILE A 31 5.50 4.27 -6.48
N PHE A 32 5.90 4.45 -7.74
CA PHE A 32 6.83 3.54 -8.42
C PHE A 32 8.17 3.40 -7.69
N PRO A 33 8.89 4.49 -7.32
CA PRO A 33 10.12 4.40 -6.54
C PRO A 33 9.93 3.68 -5.20
N MET A 34 8.80 3.91 -4.52
CA MET A 34 8.47 3.23 -3.26
C MET A 34 8.30 1.72 -3.47
N LEU A 35 7.56 1.30 -4.50
CA LEU A 35 7.38 -0.12 -4.83
C LEU A 35 8.72 -0.79 -5.18
N ILE A 36 9.60 -0.12 -5.93
CA ILE A 36 10.94 -0.63 -6.24
C ILE A 36 11.76 -0.82 -4.97
N LEU A 37 11.72 0.16 -4.05
CA LEU A 37 12.42 0.07 -2.77
C LEU A 37 11.88 -1.11 -1.95
N HIS A 38 10.57 -1.30 -1.90
CA HIS A 38 9.92 -2.40 -1.19
C HIS A 38 10.27 -3.77 -1.79
N ILE A 39 10.28 -3.93 -3.11
CA ILE A 39 10.76 -5.16 -3.78
C ILE A 39 12.22 -5.43 -3.40
N SER A 40 13.06 -4.40 -3.47
CA SER A 40 14.49 -4.51 -3.17
C SER A 40 14.73 -4.95 -1.72
N ASN A 41 13.93 -4.46 -0.77
CA ASN A 41 13.93 -4.91 0.61
C ASN A 41 13.48 -6.39 0.72
N GLY A 42 12.42 -6.76 0.00
CA GLY A 42 11.88 -8.13 -0.06
C GLY A 42 12.89 -9.19 -0.54
N LEU A 43 13.72 -8.82 -1.53
CA LEU A 43 14.79 -9.71 -2.03
C LEU A 43 15.87 -10.00 -0.98
N ARG A 44 15.99 -9.17 0.07
CA ARG A 44 17.03 -9.28 1.11
C ARG A 44 16.44 -9.65 2.48
N LEU A 45 15.25 -10.23 2.52
CA LEU A 45 14.55 -10.66 3.74
C LEU A 45 15.37 -11.57 4.67
N SER A 46 16.30 -12.37 4.12
CA SER A 46 17.17 -13.24 4.93
C SER A 46 18.05 -12.46 5.91
N LYS A 47 18.38 -11.20 5.61
CA LYS A 47 19.17 -10.32 6.48
C LYS A 47 18.34 -9.65 7.59
N LEU A 48 17.02 -9.83 7.58
CA LEU A 48 16.07 -9.15 8.46
C LEU A 48 15.42 -10.10 9.48
N ASN A 49 16.05 -11.23 9.76
CA ASN A 49 15.51 -12.24 10.67
C ASN A 49 15.24 -11.69 12.08
N ASP A 50 16.02 -10.73 12.57
CA ASP A 50 15.81 -10.13 13.90
C ASP A 50 14.79 -8.98 13.89
N HIS A 51 14.42 -8.49 12.69
CA HIS A 51 13.57 -7.31 12.50
C HIS A 51 12.20 -7.67 11.90
N LYS A 52 11.68 -8.86 12.26
CA LYS A 52 10.45 -9.44 11.68
C LYS A 52 9.23 -8.52 11.81
N VAL A 53 9.09 -7.87 12.95
CA VAL A 53 7.95 -6.98 13.23
C VAL A 53 7.95 -5.77 12.29
N ALA A 54 9.11 -5.14 12.07
CA ALA A 54 9.23 -4.01 11.16
C ALA A 54 8.88 -4.40 9.72
N VAL A 55 9.29 -5.59 9.28
CA VAL A 55 8.93 -6.14 7.97
C VAL A 55 7.41 -6.37 7.86
N ILE A 56 6.79 -6.98 8.87
CA ILE A 56 5.34 -7.23 8.87
C ILE A 56 4.57 -5.92 8.82
N LEU A 57 4.93 -4.94 9.66
CA LEU A 57 4.29 -3.63 9.67
C LEU A 57 4.44 -2.90 8.33
N SER A 58 5.61 -2.97 7.71
CA SER A 58 5.85 -2.38 6.39
C SER A 58 4.95 -3.00 5.30
N VAL A 59 4.76 -4.32 5.32
CA VAL A 59 3.91 -5.00 4.33
C VAL A 59 2.43 -4.72 4.59
N VAL A 60 2.00 -4.73 5.86
CA VAL A 60 0.61 -4.43 6.24
C VAL A 60 0.28 -2.98 5.90
N ASN A 61 1.20 -2.04 6.11
CA ASN A 61 1.00 -0.64 5.77
C ASN A 61 0.92 -0.43 4.25
N LEU A 62 1.75 -1.11 3.46
CA LEU A 62 1.65 -1.06 2.00
C LEU A 62 0.30 -1.62 1.52
N PHE A 63 -0.17 -2.70 2.14
CA PHE A 63 -1.48 -3.27 1.83
C PHE A 63 -2.61 -2.32 2.22
N ALA A 64 -2.56 -1.73 3.42
CA ALA A 64 -3.53 -0.72 3.85
C ALA A 64 -3.52 0.50 2.91
N PHE A 65 -2.35 0.97 2.48
CA PHE A 65 -2.21 2.02 1.48
C PHE A 65 -2.83 1.62 0.14
N ALA A 66 -2.59 0.40 -0.34
CA ALA A 66 -3.16 -0.09 -1.59
C ALA A 66 -4.70 -0.23 -1.54
N LEU A 67 -5.25 -0.48 -0.34
CA LEU A 67 -6.69 -0.50 -0.09
C LEU A 67 -7.28 0.92 0.06
N LEU A 68 -6.55 1.85 0.68
CA LEU A 68 -6.91 3.25 0.83
C LEU A 68 -6.61 4.02 -0.46
N ARG A 69 -7.57 3.95 -1.38
CA ARG A 69 -7.53 4.58 -2.70
C ARG A 69 -7.31 6.11 -2.61
N PRO A 70 -6.22 6.69 -3.17
CA PRO A 70 -5.99 8.14 -3.20
C PRO A 70 -6.78 8.87 -4.31
N ASP A 71 -7.92 8.33 -4.74
CA ASP A 71 -8.61 8.84 -5.91
C ASP A 71 -10.12 8.81 -5.70
N GLY A 72 -10.72 10.01 -5.74
CA GLY A 72 -12.15 10.26 -5.78
C GLY A 72 -12.88 9.69 -7.01
N VAL A 73 -12.30 8.69 -7.69
CA VAL A 73 -12.84 7.99 -8.85
C VAL A 73 -14.00 7.04 -8.48
N HIS A 74 -14.27 6.81 -7.19
CA HIS A 74 -15.60 6.32 -6.79
C HIS A 74 -16.74 7.21 -7.34
N ALA A 75 -16.50 8.52 -7.54
CA ALA A 75 -17.45 9.42 -8.18
C ALA A 75 -17.69 9.14 -9.68
N MET A 76 -16.78 8.45 -10.35
CA MET A 76 -16.81 8.26 -11.81
C MET A 76 -17.06 6.82 -12.26
N THR A 77 -16.64 5.80 -11.50
CA THR A 77 -16.71 4.41 -11.98
C THR A 77 -17.57 3.47 -11.13
N GLY A 78 -18.02 3.88 -9.93
CA GLY A 78 -18.79 3.02 -9.02
C GLY A 78 -18.06 1.74 -8.57
N ASN A 79 -16.79 1.57 -8.94
CA ASN A 79 -16.02 0.34 -8.75
C ASN A 79 -14.79 0.66 -7.90
N GLY A 80 -14.72 0.09 -6.69
CA GLY A 80 -13.66 0.23 -5.70
C GLY A 80 -13.98 -0.59 -4.44
N LEU A 81 -13.44 -0.26 -3.25
CA LEU A 81 -13.66 -1.00 -1.99
C LEU A 81 -15.15 -1.31 -1.69
N SER A 82 -16.11 -0.53 -2.20
CA SER A 82 -17.55 -0.89 -2.17
C SER A 82 -17.80 -2.20 -2.91
N ALA A 83 -17.27 -2.46 -4.11
CA ALA A 83 -17.51 -3.70 -4.85
C ALA A 83 -17.02 -4.98 -4.14
N LEU A 84 -16.01 -4.89 -3.27
CA LEU A 84 -15.54 -6.02 -2.44
C LEU A 84 -16.28 -6.10 -1.09
N LEU A 85 -16.70 -4.97 -0.52
CA LEU A 85 -17.50 -4.90 0.71
C LEU A 85 -18.98 -5.23 0.47
N ASP A 86 -19.54 -4.81 -0.67
CA ASP A 86 -20.85 -5.18 -1.23
C ASP A 86 -20.92 -6.69 -1.46
N LEU A 87 -19.80 -7.32 -1.85
CA LEU A 87 -19.70 -8.78 -1.98
C LEU A 87 -19.83 -9.53 -0.64
N VAL A 88 -19.58 -8.82 0.48
CA VAL A 88 -19.67 -9.32 1.86
C VAL A 88 -20.86 -8.68 2.62
N GLY A 89 -21.68 -7.87 1.93
CA GLY A 89 -22.90 -7.27 2.47
C GLY A 89 -22.69 -6.07 3.40
N ILE A 90 -21.53 -5.41 3.35
CA ILE A 90 -21.26 -4.18 4.09
C ILE A 90 -21.48 -3.00 3.13
N ASP A 91 -22.62 -2.31 3.26
CA ASP A 91 -22.94 -1.08 2.52
C ASP A 91 -22.00 0.07 2.95
N GLY A 92 -20.79 0.09 2.37
CA GLY A 92 -19.80 1.16 2.47
C GLY A 92 -19.94 2.15 1.32
N GLY A 93 -21.17 2.57 1.02
CA GLY A 93 -21.49 3.43 -0.11
C GLY A 93 -20.65 4.70 -0.16
N TYR A 94 -20.29 5.14 -1.37
CA TYR A 94 -19.53 6.36 -1.62
C TYR A 94 -20.16 7.60 -0.95
N ASN A 95 -19.40 8.26 -0.08
CA ASN A 95 -19.73 9.58 0.45
C ASN A 95 -18.72 10.61 -0.08
N SER A 96 -19.18 11.57 -0.87
CA SER A 96 -18.35 12.63 -1.43
C SER A 96 -17.69 13.51 -0.36
N ALA A 97 -18.26 13.56 0.85
CA ALA A 97 -17.69 14.30 1.98
C ALA A 97 -16.37 13.67 2.50
N ASP A 98 -16.19 12.36 2.33
CA ASP A 98 -15.06 11.62 2.93
C ASP A 98 -13.86 11.46 1.97
N VAL A 99 -13.99 11.86 0.70
CA VAL A 99 -12.94 11.73 -0.32
C VAL A 99 -11.63 12.40 0.12
N ASN A 100 -11.71 13.59 0.70
CA ASN A 100 -10.54 14.32 1.18
C ASN A 100 -9.87 13.62 2.38
N LEU A 101 -10.67 12.96 3.23
CA LEU A 101 -10.19 12.23 4.39
C LEU A 101 -9.45 10.96 3.96
N TYR A 102 -10.01 10.20 3.01
CA TYR A 102 -9.34 9.02 2.45
C TYR A 102 -8.08 9.38 1.67
N PHE A 103 -8.10 10.46 0.90
CA PHE A 103 -6.91 10.97 0.22
C PHE A 103 -5.81 11.37 1.22
N GLY A 104 -6.16 12.12 2.26
CA GLY A 104 -5.23 12.49 3.33
C GLY A 104 -4.66 11.27 4.06
N ALA A 105 -5.50 10.28 4.38
CA ALA A 105 -5.06 9.03 4.98
C ALA A 105 -4.09 8.25 4.05
N ALA A 106 -4.38 8.18 2.75
CA ALA A 106 -3.50 7.56 1.77
C ALA A 106 -2.14 8.27 1.70
N CYS A 107 -2.10 9.62 1.72
CA CYS A 107 -0.86 10.38 1.78
C CYS A 107 -0.05 10.10 3.07
N VAL A 108 -0.72 10.00 4.22
CA VAL A 108 -0.08 9.66 5.50
C VAL A 108 0.50 8.25 5.44
N LEU A 109 -0.27 7.26 4.98
CA LEU A 109 0.21 5.88 4.84
C LEU A 109 1.36 5.76 3.84
N PHE A 110 1.33 6.52 2.74
CA PHE A 110 2.42 6.60 1.79
C PHE A 110 3.70 7.12 2.46
N PHE A 111 3.61 8.20 3.23
CA PHE A 111 4.78 8.76 3.93
C PHE A 111 5.33 7.78 4.97
N ILE A 112 4.45 7.14 5.75
CA ILE A 112 4.82 6.11 6.72
C ILE A 112 5.50 4.94 6.00
N GLN A 113 4.97 4.50 4.85
CA GLN A 113 5.55 3.44 4.03
C GLN A 113 6.97 3.79 3.61
N LEU A 114 7.17 5.00 3.09
CA LEU A 114 8.47 5.48 2.64
C LEU A 114 9.49 5.48 3.79
N VAL A 115 9.11 6.00 4.97
CA VAL A 115 9.98 5.99 6.16
C VAL A 115 10.33 4.56 6.59
N MET A 116 9.36 3.64 6.59
CA MET A 116 9.60 2.25 6.94
C MET A 116 10.55 1.56 5.96
N ASP A 117 10.32 1.71 4.67
CA ASP A 117 11.17 1.09 3.64
C ASP A 117 12.59 1.66 3.66
N ILE A 118 12.77 2.96 3.91
CA ILE A 118 14.09 3.58 4.10
C ILE A 118 14.77 3.02 5.36
N ARG A 119 14.05 2.90 6.48
CA ARG A 119 14.64 2.34 7.71
C ARG A 119 15.05 0.89 7.53
N ILE A 120 14.21 0.07 6.90
CA ILE A 120 14.55 -1.33 6.56
C ILE A 120 15.78 -1.38 5.67
N ARG A 121 15.86 -0.49 4.67
CA ARG A 121 17.01 -0.38 3.77
C ARG A 121 18.31 -0.04 4.49
N ILE A 122 18.26 0.87 5.47
CA ILE A 122 19.41 1.23 6.31
C ILE A 122 19.85 0.03 7.15
N ILE A 123 18.91 -0.70 7.76
CA ILE A 123 19.22 -1.92 8.54
C ILE A 123 19.93 -2.95 7.65
N ILE A 124 19.41 -3.20 6.43
CA ILE A 124 20.03 -4.12 5.47
C ILE A 124 21.49 -3.74 5.16
N HIS A 125 21.80 -2.45 5.04
CA HIS A 125 23.16 -1.97 4.77
C HIS A 125 24.09 -2.05 5.98
N ARG A 126 23.56 -1.94 7.20
CA ARG A 126 24.37 -2.06 8.42
C ARG A 126 24.73 -3.49 8.76
N VAL A 127 23.94 -4.46 8.29
CA VAL A 127 24.11 -5.89 8.53
C VAL A 127 24.87 -6.58 7.36
N SER A 128 25.16 -5.86 6.26
CA SER A 128 25.92 -6.37 5.11
C SER A 128 27.40 -6.06 5.19
#